data_AF-A0A377J3X9-F1
#
_entry.id   AF-A0A377J3X9-F1
#
_cell.length_a   1.000
_cell.length_b   1.000
_cell.length_c   1.000
_cell.angle_alpha   90.00
_cell.angle_beta   90.00
_cell.angle_gamma   90.00
#
_symmetry.space_group_name_H-M   'P 1'
#
loop_
_entity.id
_entity.type
_entity.pdbx_description
1 polymer ?
#
loop_
_entity_poly.entity_id
_entity_poly.type
_entity_poly.pdbx_seq_one_letter_code
_entity_poly.pdbx_strand_id
1 'polypeptide(L)'
;MYSAISQNPRAKPSLCLIAPAFNEEQVLLDSLQVLESKLTQMIENGTISSKSALLLVDDGSSDSTWDIAETHFSKHLLNTNTDSPPPP
;
A
#
# COMPACT_ATOMS: atom_id res chain seq x y z
N MET A 1 -43.73 4.38 -14.86
CA MET A 1 -42.78 3.26 -14.72
C MET A 1 -41.39 3.82 -14.98
N TYR A 2 -40.71 4.28 -13.93
CA TYR A 2 -39.35 4.83 -14.05
C TYR A 2 -38.35 3.67 -14.02
N SER A 3 -37.65 3.48 -15.13
CA SER A 3 -36.57 2.50 -15.24
C SER A 3 -35.45 2.88 -14.27
N ALA A 4 -35.05 1.94 -13.42
CA ALA A 4 -33.91 2.09 -12.52
C ALA A 4 -32.66 2.46 -13.34
N ILE A 5 -32.05 3.58 -13.01
CA ILE A 5 -30.77 4.01 -13.57
C ILE A 5 -29.75 2.97 -13.07
N SER A 6 -29.26 2.14 -13.98
CA SER A 6 -28.19 1.19 -13.69
C SER A 6 -26.96 1.98 -13.24
N GLN A 7 -26.64 1.92 -11.95
CA GLN A 7 -25.40 2.45 -11.40
C GLN A 7 -24.26 1.62 -12.00
N ASN A 8 -23.63 2.14 -13.06
CA ASN A 8 -22.45 1.53 -13.64
C ASN A 8 -21.36 1.50 -12.54
N PRO A 9 -20.85 0.33 -12.11
CA PRO A 9 -19.82 0.30 -11.08
C PRO A 9 -18.54 0.91 -11.66
N ARG A 10 -18.30 2.19 -11.35
CA ARG A 10 -17.03 2.84 -11.69
C ARG A 10 -15.91 2.02 -11.07
N ALA A 11 -14.90 1.69 -11.88
CA ALA A 11 -13.66 1.11 -11.38
C ALA A 11 -13.14 1.97 -10.22
N LYS A 12 -12.74 1.31 -9.13
CA LYS A 12 -12.18 2.01 -7.95
C LYS A 12 -10.90 2.74 -8.35
N PRO A 13 -10.67 3.97 -7.88
CA PRO A 13 -9.46 4.72 -8.21
C PRO A 13 -8.22 4.03 -7.61
N SER A 14 -7.09 4.07 -8.31
CA SER A 14 -5.79 3.67 -7.76
C SER A 14 -5.16 4.84 -7.00
N LEU A 15 -4.65 4.56 -5.80
CA LEU A 15 -3.91 5.52 -4.98
C LEU A 15 -2.44 5.09 -4.90
N CYS A 16 -1.52 6.00 -5.16
CA CYS A 16 -0.10 5.80 -4.85
C CYS A 16 0.29 6.82 -3.77
N LEU A 17 0.67 6.33 -2.60
CA LEU A 17 1.20 7.16 -1.53
C LEU A 17 2.73 7.19 -1.68
N ILE A 18 3.28 8.38 -1.87
CA ILE A 18 4.73 8.59 -2.00
C ILE A 18 5.20 9.37 -0.78
N ALA A 19 6.17 8.83 -0.05
CA ALA A 19 6.75 9.47 1.12
C ALA A 19 8.27 9.61 0.96
N PRO A 20 8.84 10.82 1.00
CA PRO A 20 10.28 11.00 1.13
C PRO A 20 10.72 10.62 2.53
N ALA A 21 11.88 9.98 2.65
CA ALA A 21 12.49 9.61 3.93
C ALA A 21 13.95 10.09 3.95
N PHE A 22 14.29 10.89 4.96
CA PHE A 22 15.66 11.36 5.22
C PHE A 22 15.97 11.20 6.70
N ASN A 23 16.92 10.32 7.00
CA ASN A 23 17.37 10.03 8.37
C ASN A 23 16.24 9.69 9.36
N GLU A 24 15.34 8.81 8.96
CA GLU A 24 14.17 8.36 9.73
C GLU A 24 14.39 7.00 10.42
N GLU A 25 15.63 6.50 10.54
CA GLU A 25 15.99 5.16 11.03
C GLU A 25 15.18 4.70 12.27
N GLN A 26 14.96 5.60 13.23
CA GLN A 26 14.29 5.28 14.50
C GLN A 26 12.76 5.15 14.40
N VAL A 27 12.13 5.75 13.39
CA VAL A 27 10.66 5.89 13.28
C VAL A 27 10.10 5.31 11.99
N LEU A 28 10.97 4.91 11.06
CA LEU A 28 10.59 4.45 9.73
C LEU A 28 9.63 3.25 9.78
N LEU A 29 9.92 2.26 10.63
CA LEU A 29 9.09 1.05 10.76
C LEU A 29 7.70 1.35 11.32
N ASP A 30 7.61 2.19 12.36
CA ASP A 30 6.32 2.61 12.92
C ASP A 30 5.49 3.38 11.90
N SER A 31 6.16 4.24 11.12
CA SER A 31 5.53 5.02 10.05
C SER A 31 5.00 4.10 8.95
N LEU A 32 5.82 3.16 8.45
CA LEU A 32 5.43 2.16 7.48
C LEU A 32 4.23 1.35 7.95
N GLN A 33 4.25 0.86 9.20
CA GLN A 33 3.14 0.10 9.78
C GLN A 33 1.81 0.89 9.74
N VAL A 34 1.84 2.17 10.13
CA VAL A 34 0.64 3.02 10.12
C VAL A 34 0.16 3.29 8.70
N LEU A 35 1.07 3.58 7.77
CA LEU A 35 0.73 3.88 6.37
C LEU A 35 0.16 2.65 5.66
N GLU A 36 0.78 1.49 5.83
CA GLU A 36 0.31 0.22 5.27
C GLU A 36 -1.04 -0.19 5.84
N SER A 37 -1.25 -0.02 7.15
CA SER A 37 -2.54 -0.30 7.79
C SER A 37 -3.66 0.56 7.21
N LYS A 38 -3.42 1.86 7.02
CA LYS A 38 -4.40 2.77 6.40
C LYS A 38 -4.68 2.40 4.95
N LEU A 39 -3.63 2.11 4.16
CA LEU A 39 -3.79 1.70 2.76
C LEU A 39 -4.61 0.41 2.66
N THR A 40 -4.32 -0.57 3.51
CA THR A 40 -5.03 -1.85 3.60
C THR A 40 -6.49 -1.63 3.96
N GLN A 41 -6.78 -0.85 5.00
CA GLN A 41 -8.15 -0.50 5.39
C GLN A 41 -8.93 0.17 4.23
N MET A 42 -8.28 1.06 3.48
CA MET A 42 -8.92 1.70 2.32
C MET A 42 -9.22 0.71 1.19
N ILE A 43 -8.34 -0.28 0.96
CA ILE A 43 -8.54 -1.36 0.00
C ILE A 43 -9.68 -2.28 0.45
N GLU A 44 -9.68 -2.72 1.72
CA GLU A 44 -10.69 -3.60 2.32
C GLU A 44 -12.08 -2.95 2.33
N ASN A 45 -12.15 -1.65 2.64
CA ASN A 45 -13.39 -0.86 2.56
C ASN A 45 -13.86 -0.62 1.10
N GLY A 46 -13.08 -1.08 0.11
CA GLY A 46 -13.38 -0.89 -1.31
C GLY A 46 -13.39 0.57 -1.71
N THR A 47 -12.65 1.45 -1.04
CA THR A 47 -12.59 2.89 -1.39
C THR A 47 -11.59 3.15 -2.52
N ILE A 48 -10.53 2.34 -2.59
CA ILE A 48 -9.47 2.38 -3.61
C ILE A 48 -9.25 1.00 -4.23
N SER A 49 -8.54 0.94 -5.36
CA SER A 49 -8.16 -0.29 -6.03
C SER A 49 -7.13 -1.07 -5.21
N SER A 50 -7.14 -2.41 -5.28
CA SER A 50 -6.06 -3.27 -4.78
C SER A 50 -4.73 -3.07 -5.50
N LYS A 51 -4.71 -2.34 -6.62
CA LYS A 51 -3.50 -1.90 -7.33
C LYS A 51 -2.86 -0.64 -6.71
N SER A 52 -3.36 -0.19 -5.56
CA SER A 52 -2.80 0.95 -4.84
C SER A 52 -1.46 0.57 -4.21
N ALA A 53 -0.58 1.55 -4.02
CA ALA A 53 0.81 1.29 -3.61
C ALA A 53 1.31 2.34 -2.62
N LEU A 54 2.28 1.94 -1.80
CA LEU A 54 3.12 2.81 -0.97
C LEU A 54 4.54 2.80 -1.56
N LEU A 55 5.11 3.98 -1.80
CA LEU A 55 6.46 4.17 -2.31
C LEU A 55 7.24 5.05 -1.34
N LEU A 56 8.36 4.54 -0.84
CA LEU A 56 9.36 5.36 -0.16
C LEU A 56 10.40 5.86 -1.17
N VAL A 57 10.80 7.11 -1.01
CA VAL A 57 11.87 7.74 -1.78
C VAL A 57 12.97 8.16 -0.82
N ASP A 58 14.16 7.61 -0.97
CA ASP A 58 15.33 8.12 -0.25
C ASP A 58 15.71 9.51 -0.77
N ASP A 59 15.80 10.48 0.14
CA ASP A 59 16.15 11.87 -0.15
C ASP A 59 17.58 12.20 0.31
N GLY A 60 18.49 11.21 0.23
CA GLY A 60 19.90 11.37 0.56
C GLY A 60 20.27 11.00 2.00
N SER A 61 19.59 10.01 2.58
CA SER A 61 19.86 9.53 3.94
C SER A 61 21.33 9.13 4.10
N SER A 62 21.90 9.44 5.26
CA SER A 62 23.28 9.06 5.62
C SER A 62 23.34 8.01 6.73
N ASP A 63 22.17 7.59 7.21
CA ASP A 63 21.98 6.55 8.23
C ASP A 63 21.35 5.28 7.60
N SER A 64 20.86 4.35 8.43
CA SER A 64 20.35 3.07 7.96
C SER A 64 18.91 3.14 7.42
N THR A 65 18.35 4.33 7.18
CA THR A 65 16.97 4.52 6.70
C THR A 65 16.68 3.68 5.46
N TRP A 66 17.54 3.73 4.44
CA TRP A 66 17.30 3.01 3.18
C TRP A 66 17.46 1.49 3.33
N ASP A 67 18.46 1.03 4.10
CA ASP A 67 18.67 -0.39 4.38
C ASP A 67 17.46 -1.02 5.11
N ILE A 68 16.87 -0.28 6.05
CA ILE A 68 15.66 -0.68 6.76
C ILE A 68 14.48 -0.74 5.79
N ALA A 69 14.29 0.27 4.94
CA ALA A 69 13.24 0.29 3.93
C ALA A 69 13.35 -0.90 2.97
N GLU A 70 14.53 -1.16 2.42
CA GLU A 70 14.78 -2.26 1.48
C GLU A 70 14.53 -3.62 2.14
N THR A 71 14.98 -3.80 3.38
CA THR A 71 14.72 -5.00 4.17
C THR A 71 13.22 -5.20 4.40
N HIS A 72 12.49 -4.13 4.71
CA HIS A 72 11.05 -4.15 4.95
C HIS A 72 10.28 -4.59 3.70
N PHE A 73 10.52 -3.94 2.56
CA PHE A 73 9.80 -4.23 1.31
C PHE A 73 10.17 -5.60 0.72
N SER A 74 11.44 -6.02 0.84
CA SER A 74 11.87 -7.34 0.35
C SER A 74 11.16 -8.49 1.06
N LYS A 75 10.94 -8.37 2.38
CA LYS A 75 10.13 -9.34 3.15
C LYS A 75 8.68 -9.38 2.66
N HIS A 76 8.12 -8.25 2.27
CA HIS A 76 6.73 -8.16 1.80
C HIS A 76 6.54 -8.83 0.43
N LEU A 77 7.53 -8.78 -0.46
CA LEU A 77 7.52 -9.47 -1.75
C LEU A 77 7.54 -11.01 -1.63
N LEU A 78 8.05 -11.55 -0.52
CA LEU A 78 8.02 -12.99 -0.25
C LEU A 78 6.63 -13.47 0.23
N ASN A 79 5.80 -12.56 0.75
CA ASN A 79 4.46 -12.86 1.26
C ASN A 79 3.37 -12.67 0.19
N THR A 80 3.66 -12.05 -0.95
CA THR A 80 2.74 -11.92 -2.09
C THR A 80 2.88 -13.10 -3.06
N ASN A 81 2.85 -14.33 -2.56
CA ASN A 81 2.44 -15.45 -3.41
C ASN A 81 0.92 -15.36 -3.56
N THR A 82 0.50 -14.84 -4.70
CA THR A 82 -0.85 -15.01 -5.22
C THR A 82 -1.09 -16.50 -5.43
N ASP A 83 -1.68 -17.18 -4.44
CA ASP A 83 -2.48 -18.38 -4.68
C ASP A 83 -3.35 -18.70 -3.46
N SER A 84 -4.57 -18.15 -3.45
CA SER A 84 -5.71 -18.79 -2.78
C SER A 84 -7.03 -18.25 -3.34
N PRO A 85 -8.11 -19.07 -3.51
CA PRO A 85 -8.20 -20.54 -3.52
C PRO A 85 -9.10 -21.07 -4.68
N PRO A 86 -9.29 -22.40 -4.87
CA PRO A 86 -10.61 -22.89 -5.28
C PRO A 86 -11.40 -23.24 -4.01
N PRO A 87 -12.40 -22.43 -3.60
CA PRO A 87 -13.41 -22.89 -2.67
C PRO A 87 -14.30 -23.95 -3.37
N PRO A 88 -14.87 -24.94 -2.63
CA PRO A 88 -15.88 -25.82 -3.18
C PRO A 88 -17.16 -25.07 -3.59
#